data_AF-A0A5R8Q8A6-F1
#
_entry.id   AF-A0A5R8Q8A6-F1
#
_cell.length_a   1.000
_cell.length_b   1.000
_cell.length_c   1.000
_cell.angle_alpha   90.00
_cell.angle_beta   90.00
_cell.angle_gamma   90.00
#
_symmetry.space_group_name_H-M   'P 1'
#
loop_
_entity.id
_entity.type
_entity.pdbx_description
1 polymer ?
#
loop_
_entity_poly.entity_id
_entity_poly.type
_entity_poly.pdbx_seq_one_letter_code
_entity_poly.pdbx_strand_id
1 'polypeptide(L)'
;MKRLRVCFAVLFCLVFSVSNLILVQAQALPKSEQEAMLEELHRLYSEGKDAGTYSVTIEYEENGQTINKEVRITVTKDDTVIQGNIAINAEPISISPEQVADATDAFWISSANAKAWRTTTLEELPIISVDASQIQNREGQYLLTFTTVDAVATSVAVTVIGNNEIFAVDGESGQASVFHDTYTDNAFDFMSASSWFWLALNTLLAGLIVVPLILLLIHYGITNKIYRQVVSLLKK
;
A
#
# COMPACT_ATOMS: atom_id res chain seq x y z
N MET A 1 1.12 55.58 33.52
CA MET A 1 0.33 54.57 32.76
C MET A 1 1.25 53.55 32.06
N LYS A 2 1.94 52.67 32.80
CA LYS A 2 2.88 51.68 32.20
C LYS A 2 2.97 50.33 32.94
N ARG A 3 1.99 49.95 33.78
CA ARG A 3 2.04 48.71 34.59
C ARG A 3 0.85 47.76 34.42
N LEU A 4 0.09 47.85 33.32
CA LEU A 4 -1.15 47.09 33.13
C LEU A 4 -1.17 46.19 31.87
N ARG A 5 0.00 45.74 31.39
CA ARG A 5 0.09 44.92 30.15
C ARG A 5 0.77 43.56 30.31
N VAL A 6 1.20 43.18 31.52
CA VAL A 6 1.98 41.95 31.73
C VAL A 6 1.13 40.77 32.25
N CYS A 7 -0.04 41.01 32.86
CA CYS A 7 -0.86 39.91 33.39
C CYS A 7 -1.70 39.14 32.36
N PHE A 8 -1.90 39.64 31.14
CA PHE A 8 -2.78 38.96 30.18
C PHE A 8 -2.07 37.91 29.30
N ALA A 9 -0.74 37.96 29.19
CA ALA A 9 0.02 37.03 28.36
C ALA A 9 0.29 35.67 29.06
N VAL A 10 0.32 35.64 30.40
CA VAL A 10 0.59 34.41 31.17
C VAL A 10 -0.68 33.56 31.32
N LEU A 11 -1.87 34.18 31.33
CA LEU A 11 -3.14 33.45 31.46
C LEU A 11 -3.52 32.70 30.16
N PHE A 12 -3.01 33.11 28.99
CA PHE A 12 -3.33 32.48 27.71
C PHE A 12 -2.48 31.23 27.41
N CYS A 13 -1.29 31.09 28.01
CA CYS A 13 -0.45 29.88 27.86
C CYS A 13 -0.93 28.68 28.71
N LEU A 14 -1.69 28.91 29.78
CA LEU A 14 -2.20 27.84 30.63
C LEU A 14 -3.45 27.16 30.08
N VAL A 15 -4.18 27.80 29.16
CA VAL A 15 -5.41 27.22 28.57
C VAL A 15 -5.11 26.34 27.34
N PHE A 16 -3.94 26.48 26.72
CA PHE A 16 -3.55 25.66 25.56
C PHE A 16 -2.83 24.35 25.92
N SER A 17 -2.59 24.08 27.21
CA SER A 17 -1.81 22.91 27.65
C SER A 17 -2.66 21.68 27.99
N VAL A 18 -4.00 21.71 27.83
CA VAL A 18 -4.89 20.61 28.26
C VAL A 18 -5.44 19.77 27.09
N SER A 19 -5.12 20.08 25.83
CA SER A 19 -5.85 19.52 24.68
C SER A 19 -5.33 18.21 24.10
N ASN A 20 -4.31 17.57 24.68
CA ASN A 20 -3.81 16.28 24.20
C ASN A 20 -3.96 15.19 25.27
N LEU A 21 -5.16 15.03 25.83
CA LEU A 21 -5.54 13.73 26.37
C LEU A 21 -5.71 12.79 25.18
N ILE A 22 -4.61 12.12 24.80
CA ILE A 22 -4.66 10.97 23.89
C ILE A 22 -5.56 9.97 24.60
N LEU A 23 -6.77 9.81 24.10
CA LEU A 23 -7.66 8.75 24.51
C LEU A 23 -7.00 7.46 24.05
N VAL A 24 -6.24 6.82 24.94
CA VAL A 24 -5.73 5.46 24.71
C VAL A 24 -6.96 4.57 24.73
N GLN A 25 -7.55 4.33 23.55
CA GLN A 25 -8.52 3.26 23.41
C GLN A 25 -7.76 1.98 23.72
N ALA A 26 -8.09 1.36 24.86
CA ALA A 26 -7.65 0.01 25.14
C ALA A 26 -8.19 -0.87 24.01
N GLN A 27 -7.30 -1.32 23.13
CA GLN A 27 -7.66 -2.30 22.10
C GLN A 27 -8.17 -3.54 22.84
N ALA A 28 -9.36 -4.01 22.45
CA ALA A 28 -9.91 -5.22 23.04
C ALA A 28 -8.99 -6.39 22.69
N LEU A 29 -8.70 -7.26 23.67
CA LEU A 29 -7.90 -8.45 23.42
C LEU A 29 -8.64 -9.39 22.44
N PRO A 30 -7.92 -10.05 21.52
CA PRO A 30 -8.45 -11.09 20.65
C PRO A 30 -9.15 -12.19 21.46
N LYS A 31 -10.21 -12.81 20.89
CA LYS A 31 -11.02 -13.84 21.57
C LYS A 31 -10.60 -15.26 21.24
N SER A 32 -9.53 -15.43 20.45
CA SER A 32 -8.97 -16.74 20.12
C SER A 32 -7.52 -16.65 19.71
N GLU A 33 -6.82 -17.79 19.75
CA GLU A 33 -5.45 -17.91 19.24
C GLU A 33 -5.37 -17.52 17.75
N GLN A 34 -6.32 -17.99 16.94
CA GLN A 34 -6.34 -17.74 15.49
C GLN A 34 -6.53 -16.25 15.17
N GLU A 35 -7.39 -15.55 15.92
CA GLU A 35 -7.60 -14.12 15.76
C GLU A 35 -6.33 -13.33 16.14
N ALA A 36 -5.69 -13.66 17.26
CA ALA A 36 -4.44 -13.03 17.66
C ALA A 36 -3.30 -13.30 16.66
N MET A 37 -3.21 -14.51 16.09
CA MET A 37 -2.26 -14.82 15.02
C MET A 37 -2.52 -14.01 13.76
N LEU A 38 -3.79 -13.81 13.38
CA LEU A 38 -4.15 -13.02 12.19
C LEU A 38 -3.84 -11.53 12.39
N GLU A 39 -4.17 -10.98 13.56
CA GLU A 39 -3.83 -9.60 13.91
C GLU A 39 -2.32 -9.36 13.91
N GLU A 40 -1.56 -10.29 14.51
CA GLU A 40 -0.11 -10.23 14.54
C GLU A 40 0.49 -10.37 13.14
N LEU A 41 -0.06 -11.25 12.29
CA LEU A 41 0.33 -11.35 10.89
C LEU A 41 0.07 -10.04 10.13
N HIS A 42 -1.10 -9.41 10.31
CA HIS A 42 -1.39 -8.09 9.74
C HIS A 42 -0.43 -7.02 10.25
N ARG A 43 -0.07 -7.04 11.53
CA ARG A 43 0.94 -6.13 12.10
C ARG A 43 2.27 -6.29 11.38
N LEU A 44 2.76 -7.51 11.21
CA LEU A 44 4.03 -7.79 10.51
C LEU A 44 4.00 -7.27 9.06
N TYR A 45 2.89 -7.43 8.34
CA TYR A 45 2.72 -6.85 7.01
C TYR A 45 2.74 -5.31 7.04
N SER A 46 2.04 -4.70 7.99
CA SER A 46 1.99 -3.23 8.12
C SER A 46 3.34 -2.60 8.48
N GLU A 47 4.21 -3.37 9.14
CA GLU A 47 5.58 -2.97 9.46
C GLU A 47 6.55 -3.16 8.28
N GLY A 48 6.09 -3.73 7.16
CA GLY A 48 6.94 -4.03 6.01
C GLY A 48 7.98 -5.10 6.30
N LYS A 49 7.66 -6.08 7.16
CA LYS A 49 8.55 -7.22 7.41
C LYS A 49 8.74 -8.02 6.14
N ASP A 50 9.98 -8.45 5.89
CA ASP A 50 10.28 -9.30 4.75
C ASP A 50 9.71 -10.72 4.91
N ALA A 51 9.67 -11.47 3.80
CA ALA A 51 9.32 -12.89 3.84
C ALA A 51 10.21 -13.63 4.85
N GLY A 52 9.62 -14.47 5.69
CA GLY A 52 10.36 -15.09 6.80
C GLY A 52 9.43 -15.70 7.83
N THR A 53 9.97 -16.54 8.69
CA THR A 53 9.24 -17.02 9.88
C THR A 53 9.75 -16.29 11.12
N TYR A 54 8.82 -15.82 11.94
CA TYR A 54 9.08 -15.00 13.12
C TYR A 54 8.53 -15.70 14.37
N SER A 55 9.31 -15.73 15.45
CA SER A 55 8.81 -16.11 16.77
C SER A 55 8.19 -14.89 17.43
N VAL A 56 6.90 -14.95 17.73
CA VAL A 56 6.13 -13.84 18.29
C VAL A 56 5.35 -14.33 19.49
N THR A 57 5.25 -13.51 20.52
CA THR A 57 4.36 -13.78 21.65
C THR A 57 3.04 -13.10 21.39
N ILE A 58 1.98 -13.89 21.26
CA ILE A 58 0.61 -13.40 21.13
C ILE A 58 -0.10 -13.46 22.48
N GLU A 59 -1.00 -12.52 22.69
CA GLU A 59 -1.87 -12.43 23.85
C GLU A 59 -3.33 -12.53 23.37
N TYR A 60 -4.11 -13.44 23.97
CA TYR A 60 -5.52 -13.61 23.63
C TYR A 60 -6.33 -14.04 24.86
N GLU A 61 -7.64 -13.80 24.81
CA GLU A 61 -8.57 -14.23 25.84
C GLU A 61 -9.22 -15.57 25.46
N GLU A 62 -9.15 -16.54 26.35
CA GLU A 62 -9.85 -17.82 26.21
C GLU A 62 -10.53 -18.16 27.54
N ASN A 63 -11.85 -18.40 27.51
CA ASN A 63 -12.67 -18.66 28.70
C ASN A 63 -12.55 -17.58 29.80
N GLY A 64 -12.39 -16.31 29.41
CA GLY A 64 -12.26 -15.18 30.33
C GLY A 64 -10.89 -15.07 31.02
N GLN A 65 -9.89 -15.85 30.56
CA GLN A 65 -8.50 -15.74 31.01
C GLN A 65 -7.62 -15.24 29.88
N THR A 66 -6.67 -14.37 30.22
CA THR A 66 -5.61 -13.94 29.31
C THR A 66 -4.55 -15.04 29.20
N ILE A 67 -4.28 -15.48 27.98
CA ILE A 67 -3.27 -16.46 27.63
C ILE A 67 -2.16 -15.77 26.85
N ASN A 68 -0.92 -16.00 27.26
CA ASN A 68 0.27 -15.58 26.53
C ASN A 68 0.93 -16.82 25.90
N LYS A 69 1.14 -16.81 24.59
CA LYS A 69 1.69 -17.96 23.87
C LYS A 69 2.72 -17.51 22.84
N GLU A 70 3.87 -18.17 22.84
CA GLU A 70 4.84 -18.02 21.77
C GLU A 70 4.41 -18.88 20.57
N VAL A 71 4.26 -18.25 19.42
CA VAL A 71 3.88 -18.89 18.15
C VAL A 71 4.85 -18.48 17.05
N ARG A 72 4.94 -19.31 16.01
CA ARG A 72 5.73 -19.01 14.81
C ARG A 72 4.81 -18.59 13.68
N ILE A 73 5.00 -17.38 13.18
CA ILE A 73 4.22 -16.82 12.07
C ILE A 73 5.12 -16.68 10.85
N THR A 74 4.67 -17.18 9.70
CA THR A 74 5.40 -17.04 8.44
C THR A 74 4.78 -15.94 7.61
N VAL A 75 5.54 -14.90 7.32
CA VAL A 75 5.23 -13.85 6.36
C VAL A 75 5.66 -14.34 4.97
N THR A 76 4.74 -14.30 4.02
CA THR A 76 4.97 -14.72 2.63
C THR A 76 4.89 -13.50 1.71
N LYS A 77 5.76 -13.45 0.71
CA LYS A 77 5.62 -12.58 -0.47
C LYS A 77 5.15 -13.40 -1.67
N ASP A 78 4.89 -12.73 -2.80
CA ASP A 78 4.30 -13.35 -4.00
C ASP A 78 5.08 -14.57 -4.50
N ASP A 79 6.42 -14.51 -4.46
CA ASP A 79 7.32 -15.58 -4.93
C ASP A 79 7.80 -16.50 -3.79
N THR A 80 7.16 -16.47 -2.62
CA THR A 80 7.48 -17.38 -1.51
C THR A 80 6.89 -18.77 -1.78
N VAL A 81 7.75 -19.78 -1.87
CA VAL A 81 7.37 -21.19 -1.97
C VAL A 81 7.62 -21.88 -0.63
N ILE A 82 6.61 -22.57 -0.12
CA ILE A 82 6.69 -23.37 1.12
C ILE A 82 6.40 -24.83 0.79
N GLN A 83 7.35 -25.72 1.08
CA GLN A 83 7.20 -27.17 0.92
C GLN A 83 7.67 -27.88 2.19
N GLY A 84 6.74 -28.53 2.89
CA GLY A 84 7.02 -29.14 4.19
C GLY A 84 7.43 -28.08 5.22
N ASN A 85 8.61 -28.23 5.81
CA ASN A 85 9.16 -27.27 6.79
C ASN A 85 10.17 -26.30 6.18
N ILE A 86 10.25 -26.20 4.85
CA ILE A 86 11.21 -25.34 4.15
C ILE A 86 10.44 -24.27 3.39
N ALA A 87 10.91 -23.04 3.50
CA ALA A 87 10.44 -21.92 2.73
C ALA A 87 11.62 -21.32 1.94
N ILE A 88 11.34 -20.85 0.73
CA ILE A 88 12.27 -20.09 -0.09
C ILE A 88 11.54 -18.89 -0.69
N ASN A 89 12.20 -17.74 -0.69
CA ASN A 89 11.71 -16.53 -1.33
C ASN A 89 12.85 -15.88 -2.11
N ALA A 90 12.51 -15.26 -3.22
CA ALA A 90 13.36 -14.30 -3.92
C ALA A 90 12.48 -13.14 -4.39
N GLU A 91 13.08 -12.06 -4.87
CA GLU A 91 12.41 -10.87 -5.36
C GLU A 91 12.78 -10.63 -6.82
N PRO A 92 11.85 -10.11 -7.64
CA PRO A 92 12.16 -9.69 -9.00
C PRO A 92 13.23 -8.60 -9.02
N ILE A 93 14.09 -8.61 -10.05
CA ILE A 93 15.21 -7.66 -10.17
C ILE A 93 15.25 -7.01 -11.55
N SER A 94 15.83 -5.81 -11.59
CA SER A 94 16.14 -5.08 -12.81
C SER A 94 17.64 -4.83 -12.89
N ILE A 95 18.26 -5.21 -14.00
CA ILE A 95 19.71 -5.16 -14.18
C ILE A 95 20.09 -4.71 -15.59
N SER A 96 21.33 -4.23 -15.77
CA SER A 96 21.85 -3.86 -17.07
C SER A 96 22.46 -5.05 -17.84
N PRO A 97 22.51 -4.96 -19.17
CA PRO A 97 23.33 -5.78 -20.06
C PRO A 97 24.72 -6.18 -19.52
N GLU A 98 25.47 -5.21 -19.01
CA GLU A 98 26.83 -5.42 -18.49
C GLU A 98 26.81 -6.30 -17.24
N GLN A 99 25.85 -6.08 -16.35
CA GLN A 99 25.70 -6.85 -15.14
C GLN A 99 25.38 -8.31 -15.43
N VAL A 100 24.60 -8.60 -16.49
CA VAL A 100 24.32 -9.99 -16.92
C VAL A 100 25.62 -10.72 -17.30
N ALA A 101 26.54 -10.04 -17.99
CA ALA A 101 27.76 -10.66 -18.52
C ALA A 101 28.72 -11.12 -17.41
N ASP A 102 28.78 -10.37 -16.31
CA ASP A 102 29.66 -10.62 -15.18
C ASP A 102 28.94 -11.26 -13.98
N ALA A 103 27.66 -11.62 -14.15
CA ALA A 103 26.84 -12.14 -13.06
C ALA A 103 27.33 -13.50 -12.58
N THR A 104 27.49 -13.60 -11.25
CA THR A 104 27.77 -14.86 -10.55
C THR A 104 26.54 -15.31 -9.78
N ASP A 105 26.52 -16.56 -9.33
CA ASP A 105 25.45 -17.06 -8.44
C ASP A 105 25.29 -16.18 -7.19
N ALA A 106 26.41 -15.73 -6.62
CA ALA A 106 26.40 -14.82 -5.47
C ALA A 106 25.77 -13.46 -5.81
N PHE A 107 26.05 -12.92 -7.01
CA PHE A 107 25.40 -11.72 -7.51
C PHE A 107 23.88 -11.92 -7.59
N TRP A 108 23.43 -12.97 -8.27
CA TRP A 108 22.01 -13.28 -8.41
C TRP A 108 21.28 -13.45 -7.08
N ILE A 109 21.87 -14.21 -6.15
CA ILE A 109 21.32 -14.42 -4.80
C ILE A 109 21.19 -13.08 -4.07
N SER A 110 22.24 -12.25 -4.11
CA SER A 110 22.23 -10.96 -3.42
C SER A 110 21.26 -9.95 -4.04
N SER A 111 21.22 -9.86 -5.37
CA SER A 111 20.35 -8.92 -6.08
C SER A 111 18.88 -9.26 -5.89
N ALA A 112 18.54 -10.55 -5.96
CA ALA A 112 17.16 -11.02 -5.79
C ALA A 112 16.75 -11.20 -4.33
N ASN A 113 17.57 -10.79 -3.36
CA ASN A 113 17.32 -11.02 -1.93
C ASN A 113 16.88 -12.48 -1.65
N ALA A 114 17.51 -13.42 -2.35
CA ALA A 114 17.09 -14.81 -2.35
C ALA A 114 17.48 -15.45 -1.02
N LYS A 115 16.51 -16.03 -0.32
CA LYS A 115 16.71 -16.66 0.99
C LYS A 115 15.85 -17.89 1.13
N ALA A 116 16.38 -18.86 1.85
CA ALA A 116 15.67 -20.05 2.26
C ALA A 116 15.81 -20.26 3.76
N TRP A 117 14.78 -20.80 4.40
CA TRP A 117 14.78 -21.03 5.84
C TRP A 117 13.87 -22.18 6.23
N ARG A 118 14.08 -22.73 7.43
CA ARG A 118 13.19 -23.70 8.04
C ARG A 118 12.09 -22.99 8.83
N THR A 119 10.83 -23.24 8.50
CA THR A 119 9.66 -22.64 9.18
C THR A 119 9.52 -23.12 10.63
N THR A 120 10.12 -24.26 10.98
CA THR A 120 10.04 -24.84 12.33
C THR A 120 11.15 -24.38 13.27
N THR A 121 12.36 -24.15 12.76
CA THR A 121 13.55 -23.85 13.57
C THR A 121 14.11 -22.45 13.36
N LEU A 122 13.62 -21.71 12.36
CA LEU A 122 14.12 -20.40 11.94
C LEU A 122 15.55 -20.43 11.38
N GLU A 123 16.09 -21.63 11.14
CA GLU A 123 17.42 -21.83 10.57
C GLU A 123 17.44 -21.42 9.10
N GLU A 124 18.38 -20.58 8.71
CA GLU A 124 18.62 -20.26 7.30
C GLU A 124 19.26 -21.43 6.57
N LEU A 125 18.80 -21.68 5.35
CA LEU A 125 19.30 -22.75 4.49
C LEU A 125 20.07 -22.17 3.31
N PRO A 126 21.19 -22.80 2.91
CA PRO A 126 21.93 -22.36 1.74
C PRO A 126 21.14 -22.62 0.46
N ILE A 127 21.25 -21.67 -0.47
CA ILE A 127 20.87 -21.85 -1.87
C ILE A 127 22.05 -22.53 -2.57
N ILE A 128 21.81 -23.71 -3.14
CA ILE A 128 22.88 -24.55 -3.73
C ILE A 128 22.97 -24.45 -5.24
N SER A 129 21.94 -23.91 -5.90
CA SER A 129 21.88 -23.80 -7.35
C SER A 129 21.11 -22.55 -7.75
N VAL A 130 21.65 -21.86 -8.76
CA VAL A 130 21.05 -20.72 -9.43
C VAL A 130 20.98 -21.06 -10.92
N ASP A 131 19.78 -21.13 -11.48
CA ASP A 131 19.57 -21.31 -12.92
C ASP A 131 19.23 -19.96 -13.57
N ALA A 132 20.27 -19.39 -14.19
CA ALA A 132 20.21 -18.17 -14.99
C ALA A 132 20.32 -18.48 -16.51
N SER A 133 20.15 -19.74 -16.93
CA SER A 133 20.40 -20.18 -18.32
C SER A 133 19.56 -19.49 -19.38
N GLN A 134 18.38 -18.98 -19.00
CA GLN A 134 17.48 -18.27 -19.90
C GLN A 134 17.79 -16.79 -20.03
N ILE A 135 18.59 -16.21 -19.11
CA ILE A 135 18.86 -14.78 -19.06
C ILE A 135 19.86 -14.43 -20.15
N GLN A 136 19.48 -13.47 -21.00
CA GLN A 136 20.34 -13.01 -22.08
C GLN A 136 20.78 -11.58 -21.84
N ASN A 137 21.95 -11.25 -22.37
CA ASN A 137 22.45 -9.88 -22.40
C ASN A 137 21.73 -9.05 -23.50
N ARG A 138 20.41 -8.92 -23.36
CA ARG A 138 19.52 -8.15 -24.24
C ARG A 138 18.30 -7.73 -23.44
N GLU A 139 17.73 -6.59 -23.79
CA GLU A 139 16.45 -6.14 -23.23
C GLU A 139 15.38 -7.23 -23.28
N GLY A 140 14.76 -7.49 -22.13
CA GLY A 140 13.74 -8.53 -22.00
C GLY A 140 13.45 -8.90 -20.55
N GLN A 141 12.43 -9.73 -20.38
CA GLN A 141 12.12 -10.38 -19.12
C GLN A 141 12.50 -11.86 -19.20
N TYR A 142 13.23 -12.33 -18.20
CA TYR A 142 13.75 -13.68 -18.11
C TYR A 142 13.42 -14.29 -16.76
N LEU A 143 13.48 -15.63 -16.67
CA LEU A 143 13.24 -16.35 -15.43
C LEU A 143 14.55 -16.74 -14.78
N LEU A 144 14.68 -16.45 -13.48
CA LEU A 144 15.79 -16.84 -12.63
C LEU A 144 15.27 -17.80 -11.56
N THR A 145 15.86 -18.99 -11.45
CA THR A 145 15.40 -20.01 -10.49
C THR A 145 16.45 -20.29 -9.43
N PHE A 146 16.03 -20.26 -8.16
CA PHE A 146 16.87 -20.59 -7.01
C PHE A 146 16.42 -21.92 -6.43
N THR A 147 17.37 -22.79 -6.09
CA THR A 147 17.09 -24.10 -5.48
C THR A 147 17.87 -24.30 -4.18
N THR A 148 17.17 -24.78 -3.16
CA THR A 148 17.71 -25.11 -1.83
C THR A 148 18.38 -26.48 -1.80
N VAL A 149 19.15 -26.76 -0.74
CA VAL A 149 19.77 -28.09 -0.51
C VAL A 149 18.76 -29.24 -0.49
N ASP A 150 17.52 -28.96 -0.10
CA ASP A 150 16.42 -29.92 0.03
C ASP A 150 15.52 -29.95 -1.22
N ALA A 151 16.01 -29.46 -2.37
CA ALA A 151 15.34 -29.45 -3.68
C ALA A 151 14.02 -28.64 -3.76
N VAL A 152 13.76 -27.74 -2.81
CA VAL A 152 12.70 -26.74 -2.92
C VAL A 152 13.21 -25.58 -3.77
N ALA A 153 12.41 -25.11 -4.74
CA ALA A 153 12.80 -24.07 -5.67
C ALA A 153 11.75 -22.94 -5.77
N THR A 154 12.22 -21.73 -6.09
CA THR A 154 11.38 -20.59 -6.50
C THR A 154 11.97 -19.93 -7.73
N SER A 155 11.13 -19.27 -8.53
CA SER A 155 11.52 -18.60 -9.76
C SER A 155 11.00 -17.18 -9.77
N VAL A 156 11.85 -16.22 -10.12
CA VAL A 156 11.53 -14.78 -10.17
C VAL A 156 11.86 -14.17 -11.52
N ALA A 157 11.19 -13.07 -11.84
CA ALA A 157 11.45 -12.32 -13.06
C ALA A 157 12.72 -11.45 -12.95
N VAL A 158 13.56 -11.51 -13.97
CA VAL A 158 14.71 -10.63 -14.18
C VAL A 158 14.42 -9.76 -15.39
N THR A 159 14.38 -8.45 -15.19
CA THR A 159 14.22 -7.46 -16.26
C THR A 159 15.58 -6.92 -16.65
N VAL A 160 16.02 -7.21 -17.86
CA VAL A 160 17.22 -6.61 -18.43
C VAL A 160 16.81 -5.30 -19.09
N ILE A 161 17.27 -4.17 -18.54
CA ILE A 161 16.99 -2.82 -19.05
C ILE A 161 18.12 -2.36 -19.94
N GLY A 162 17.84 -1.92 -21.17
CA GLY A 162 18.92 -1.56 -22.09
C GLY A 162 19.50 -0.21 -21.79
N ASN A 163 20.66 0.02 -22.39
CA ASN A 163 21.42 1.25 -22.26
C ASN A 163 20.80 2.34 -23.15
N ASN A 164 19.55 2.71 -22.88
CA ASN A 164 19.16 4.07 -23.24
C ASN A 164 20.00 4.97 -22.33
N GLU A 165 20.85 5.79 -22.96
CA GLU A 165 21.81 6.68 -22.29
C GLU A 165 21.27 7.18 -20.96
N ILE A 166 21.89 6.73 -19.86
CA ILE A 166 21.77 7.41 -18.59
C ILE A 166 22.35 8.80 -18.87
N PHE A 167 21.49 9.78 -19.17
CA PHE A 167 21.89 11.18 -19.15
C PHE A 167 22.39 11.44 -17.74
N ALA A 168 23.71 11.46 -17.58
CA ALA A 168 24.37 12.00 -16.40
C ALA A 168 23.97 13.47 -16.32
N VAL A 169 22.92 13.76 -15.57
CA VAL A 169 22.69 15.11 -15.07
C VAL A 169 23.68 15.29 -13.94
N ASP A 170 24.82 15.85 -14.30
CA ASP A 170 25.81 16.34 -13.36
C ASP A 170 25.13 17.45 -12.54
N GLY A 171 24.94 17.21 -11.24
CA GLY A 171 24.49 18.24 -10.29
C GLY A 171 23.02 18.14 -9.84
N GLU A 172 22.87 17.79 -8.55
CA GLU A 172 21.74 18.08 -7.67
C GLU A 172 20.38 17.43 -7.97
N SER A 173 20.08 16.40 -7.15
CA SER A 173 18.75 16.01 -6.66
C SER A 173 17.56 16.12 -7.63
N GLY A 174 17.23 14.99 -8.25
CA GLY A 174 15.93 14.81 -8.89
C GLY A 174 15.81 13.43 -9.48
N GLN A 175 14.96 12.59 -8.88
CA GLN A 175 14.54 11.31 -9.46
C GLN A 175 13.97 11.58 -10.85
N ALA A 176 14.69 11.21 -11.90
CA ALA A 176 14.16 11.15 -13.25
C ALA A 176 13.69 9.72 -13.50
N SER A 177 12.48 9.42 -13.04
CA SER A 177 11.75 8.23 -13.43
C SER A 177 11.28 8.39 -14.87
N VAL A 178 12.03 7.85 -15.82
CA VAL A 178 11.52 7.68 -17.19
C VAL A 178 10.85 6.32 -17.25
N PHE A 179 9.58 6.27 -16.85
CA PHE A 179 8.69 5.17 -17.16
C PHE A 179 8.39 5.23 -18.66
N HIS A 180 8.84 4.24 -19.43
CA HIS A 180 8.22 3.95 -20.71
C HIS A 180 7.17 2.86 -20.46
N ASP A 181 5.99 3.29 -20.00
CA ASP A 181 4.81 2.42 -19.94
C ASP A 181 4.33 2.15 -21.37
N THR A 182 4.91 1.15 -22.00
CA THR A 182 4.26 0.45 -23.12
C THR A 182 3.68 -0.86 -22.62
N TYR A 183 2.68 -0.76 -21.75
CA TYR A 183 1.63 -1.77 -21.64
C TYR A 183 0.35 -1.19 -22.26
N THR A 184 0.21 -1.39 -23.57
CA THR A 184 -1.13 -1.41 -24.17
C THR A 184 -1.75 -2.76 -23.83
N ASP A 185 -2.25 -2.89 -22.61
CA ASP A 185 -3.27 -3.88 -22.31
C ASP A 185 -4.51 -3.13 -21.86
N ASN A 186 -5.59 -3.24 -22.63
CA ASN A 186 -6.87 -2.59 -22.35
C ASN A 186 -7.59 -3.33 -21.20
N ALA A 187 -6.88 -3.61 -20.11
CA ALA A 187 -7.48 -3.98 -18.86
C ALA A 187 -8.21 -2.75 -18.33
N PHE A 188 -9.52 -2.85 -18.20
CA PHE A 188 -10.38 -1.82 -17.63
C PHE A 188 -9.79 -1.40 -16.27
N ASP A 189 -9.10 -0.26 -16.23
CA ASP A 189 -8.42 0.23 -15.04
C ASP A 189 -9.47 0.66 -14.01
N PHE A 190 -9.82 -0.28 -13.12
CA PHE A 190 -10.78 -0.08 -12.03
C PHE A 190 -10.40 1.09 -11.12
N MET A 191 -9.12 1.45 -11.07
CA MET A 191 -8.63 2.57 -10.26
C MET A 191 -9.04 3.91 -10.89
N SER A 192 -9.01 4.02 -12.21
CA SER A 192 -9.60 5.15 -12.95
C SER A 192 -11.14 5.17 -12.86
N ALA A 193 -11.79 4.00 -12.88
CA ALA A 193 -13.24 3.89 -12.77
C ALA A 193 -13.77 4.44 -11.44
N SER A 194 -13.03 4.28 -10.34
CA SER A 194 -13.42 4.80 -9.03
C SER A 194 -13.50 6.33 -8.98
N SER A 195 -12.56 7.02 -9.63
CA SER A 195 -12.51 8.49 -9.66
C SER A 195 -13.64 9.07 -10.52
N TRP A 196 -13.88 8.45 -11.68
CA TRP A 196 -15.01 8.81 -12.55
C TRP A 196 -16.36 8.50 -11.91
N PHE A 197 -16.46 7.42 -11.15
CA PHE A 197 -17.67 7.07 -10.41
C PHE A 197 -18.03 8.14 -9.38
N TRP A 198 -17.06 8.58 -8.56
CA TRP A 198 -17.31 9.64 -7.57
C TRP A 198 -17.68 10.97 -8.23
N LEU A 199 -17.03 11.34 -9.34
CA LEU A 199 -17.37 12.55 -10.10
C LEU A 199 -18.79 12.48 -10.68
N ALA A 200 -19.14 11.36 -11.31
CA ALA A 200 -20.45 11.14 -11.92
C ALA A 200 -21.57 11.12 -10.86
N LEU A 201 -21.34 10.43 -9.74
CA LEU A 201 -22.27 10.37 -8.61
C LEU A 201 -22.51 11.76 -8.01
N ASN A 202 -21.45 12.54 -7.79
CA ASN A 202 -21.57 13.88 -7.23
C ASN A 202 -22.30 14.84 -8.20
N THR A 203 -22.05 14.72 -9.50
CA THR A 203 -22.73 15.51 -10.53
C THR A 203 -24.22 15.16 -10.62
N LEU A 204 -24.56 13.87 -10.52
CA LEU A 204 -25.94 13.39 -10.50
C LEU A 204 -26.70 13.88 -9.25
N LEU A 205 -26.07 13.81 -8.08
CA LEU A 205 -26.63 14.34 -6.82
C LEU A 205 -26.87 15.84 -6.88
N ALA A 206 -25.91 16.61 -7.41
CA ALA A 206 -26.08 18.05 -7.60
C ALA A 206 -27.24 18.36 -8.56
N GLY A 207 -27.36 17.60 -9.66
CA GLY A 207 -28.49 17.73 -10.60
C GLY A 207 -29.85 17.48 -9.94
N LEU A 208 -29.95 16.49 -9.05
CA LEU A 208 -31.19 16.16 -8.34
C LEU A 208 -31.68 17.29 -7.43
N ILE A 209 -30.79 18.16 -6.94
CA ILE A 209 -31.14 19.33 -6.13
C ILE A 209 -31.40 20.56 -7.00
N VAL A 210 -30.56 20.80 -8.01
CA VAL A 210 -30.60 22.02 -8.82
C VAL A 210 -31.82 22.04 -9.75
N VAL A 211 -32.16 20.92 -10.38
CA VAL A 211 -33.30 20.82 -11.31
C VAL A 211 -34.65 21.21 -10.67
N PRO A 212 -35.07 20.63 -9.53
CA PRO A 212 -36.34 21.02 -8.91
C PRO A 212 -36.34 22.48 -8.43
N LEU A 213 -35.20 23.02 -8.03
CA LEU A 213 -35.08 24.42 -7.60
C LEU A 213 -35.30 25.39 -8.78
N ILE A 214 -34.76 25.07 -9.96
CA ILE A 214 -35.01 25.82 -11.20
C ILE A 214 -36.49 25.73 -11.60
N LEU A 215 -37.10 24.53 -11.54
CA LEU A 215 -38.52 24.37 -11.84
C LEU A 215 -39.41 25.19 -10.90
N LEU A 216 -39.06 25.28 -9.61
CA LEU A 216 -39.77 26.08 -8.62
C LEU A 216 -39.68 27.57 -8.94
N LEU A 217 -38.49 28.07 -9.33
CA LEU A 217 -38.30 29.45 -9.75
C LEU A 217 -39.11 29.80 -11.01
N ILE A 218 -39.15 28.91 -12.00
CA ILE A 218 -39.97 29.09 -13.22
C ILE A 218 -41.45 29.15 -12.85
N HIS A 219 -41.92 28.20 -12.02
CA HIS A 219 -43.32 28.16 -11.59
C HIS A 219 -43.70 29.43 -10.82
N TYR A 220 -42.84 29.88 -9.90
CA TYR A 220 -43.03 31.14 -9.18
C TYR A 220 -43.13 32.35 -10.12
N GLY A 221 -42.27 32.41 -11.14
CA GLY A 221 -42.29 33.48 -12.15
C GLY A 221 -43.61 33.54 -12.92
N ILE A 222 -44.13 32.39 -13.35
CA ILE A 222 -45.41 32.29 -14.05
C ILE A 222 -46.57 32.71 -13.14
N THR A 223 -46.61 32.20 -11.91
CA THR A 223 -47.67 32.52 -10.93
C THR A 223 -47.70 34.01 -10.57
N ASN A 224 -46.54 34.63 -10.36
CA ASN A 224 -46.43 36.07 -10.10
C ASN A 224 -46.93 36.91 -11.30
N LYS A 225 -46.65 36.47 -12.54
CA LYS A 225 -47.16 37.15 -13.74
C LYS A 225 -48.69 37.08 -13.82
N ILE A 226 -49.28 35.92 -13.57
CA ILE A 226 -50.74 35.73 -13.57
C ILE A 226 -51.38 36.57 -12.45
N TYR A 227 -50.81 36.53 -11.24
CA TYR A 227 -51.28 37.33 -10.10
C TYR A 227 -51.33 38.83 -10.44
N ARG A 228 -50.27 39.37 -11.05
CA ARG A 228 -50.23 40.77 -11.49
C ARG A 228 -51.31 41.10 -12.52
N GLN A 229 -51.58 40.20 -13.46
CA GLN A 229 -52.63 40.37 -14.46
C GLN A 229 -54.03 40.40 -13.81
N VAL A 230 -54.32 39.47 -12.90
CA VAL A 230 -55.61 39.42 -12.18
C VAL A 230 -55.82 40.67 -11.32
N VAL A 231 -54.80 41.09 -10.57
CA VAL A 231 -54.87 42.32 -9.76
C VAL A 231 -55.10 43.56 -10.63
N SER A 232 -54.54 43.60 -11.84
CA SER A 232 -54.77 44.71 -12.77
C SER A 232 -56.20 44.76 -13.33
N LEU A 233 -56.86 43.60 -13.47
CA LEU A 233 -58.25 43.50 -13.93
C LEU A 233 -59.25 43.89 -12.82
N LEU A 234 -58.97 43.55 -11.56
CA LEU A 234 -59.83 43.89 -10.42
C LEU A 234 -59.79 45.38 -10.04
N LYS A 235 -58.78 46.13 -10.52
CA LYS A 235 -58.64 47.58 -10.26
C LYS A 235 -59.35 48.46 -11.30
N LYS A 236 -59.99 47.86 -12.31
CA LYS A 236 -60.87 48.54 -13.27
C LYS A 236 -62.32 48.37 -12.84
#